data_AF-A0A964D7Z1-F1
#
_entry.id   AF-A0A964D7Z1-F1
#
_cell.length_a   1.000
_cell.length_b   1.000
_cell.length_c   1.000
_cell.angle_alpha   90.00
_cell.angle_beta   90.00
_cell.angle_gamma   90.00
#
_symmetry.space_group_name_H-M   'P 1'
#
loop_
_entity.id
_entity.type
_entity.pdbx_description
1 polymer ?
#
loop_
_entity_poly.entity_id
_entity_poly.type
_entity_poly.pdbx_seq_one_letter_code
_entity_poly.pdbx_strand_id
1 'polypeptide(L)'
;MSLYDEDTFVVLETNQPEQFLTAVELLEKLKAVLSQEHEDLPADVVKFPSVEAQAKYLIDTYCELDVGPGKFLQWYAVRLEK
;
A
#
# COMPACT_ATOMS: atom_id res chain seq x y z
N MET A 1 16.18 -6.31 13.70
CA MET A 1 15.61 -7.12 12.60
C MET A 1 14.12 -6.88 12.61
N SER A 2 13.67 -5.94 11.77
CA SER A 2 12.25 -5.60 11.70
C SER A 2 11.61 -6.44 10.61
N LEU A 3 10.40 -6.91 10.86
CA LEU A 3 9.54 -7.82 10.07
C LEU A 3 9.18 -7.33 8.64
N TYR A 4 9.92 -6.37 8.08
CA TYR A 4 9.61 -5.65 6.86
C TYR A 4 10.71 -5.76 5.79
N ASP A 5 11.80 -6.49 6.05
CA ASP A 5 12.96 -6.51 5.14
C ASP A 5 12.87 -7.58 4.03
N GLU A 6 12.05 -8.62 4.21
CA GLU A 6 12.06 -9.81 3.32
C GLU A 6 10.70 -10.17 2.68
N ASP A 7 9.61 -9.48 3.00
CA ASP A 7 8.32 -9.73 2.32
C ASP A 7 8.26 -8.98 0.98
N THR A 8 8.00 -9.74 -0.08
CA THR A 8 7.73 -9.20 -1.42
C THR A 8 6.22 -9.04 -1.59
N PHE A 9 5.81 -7.91 -2.15
CA PHE A 9 4.42 -7.58 -2.40
C PHE A 9 4.17 -7.48 -3.91
N VAL A 10 3.13 -8.15 -4.38
CA VAL A 10 2.62 -7.97 -5.75
C VAL A 10 1.61 -6.85 -5.73
N VAL A 11 1.90 -5.77 -6.43
CA VAL A 11 1.09 -4.57 -6.52
C VAL A 11 0.40 -4.53 -7.87
N LEU A 12 -0.92 -4.37 -7.85
CA LEU A 12 -1.77 -4.20 -9.02
C LEU A 12 -2.30 -2.78 -9.03
N GLU A 13 -2.13 -2.08 -10.15
CA GLU A 13 -2.64 -0.74 -10.36
C GLU A 13 -3.42 -0.70 -11.66
N THR A 14 -4.45 0.15 -11.71
CA THR A 14 -5.28 0.29 -12.92
C THR A 14 -4.43 0.66 -14.14
N ASN A 15 -4.61 -0.08 -15.25
CA ASN A 15 -3.87 0.07 -16.50
C ASN A 15 -2.36 -0.25 -16.42
N GLN A 16 -1.88 -0.86 -15.33
CA GLN A 16 -0.49 -1.31 -15.22
C GLN A 16 -0.40 -2.82 -14.98
N PRO A 17 0.67 -3.46 -15.45
CA PRO A 17 0.94 -4.86 -15.11
C PRO A 17 1.25 -5.01 -13.62
N GLU A 18 1.19 -6.25 -13.13
CA GLU A 18 1.61 -6.59 -11.77
C GLU A 18 3.07 -6.23 -11.51
N GLN A 19 3.32 -5.52 -10.41
CA GLN A 19 4.65 -5.07 -10.00
C GLN A 19 5.06 -5.75 -8.70
N PHE A 20 6.28 -6.28 -8.64
CA PHE A 20 6.82 -6.84 -7.41
C PHE A 20 7.59 -5.74 -6.67
N LEU A 21 7.08 -5.31 -5.53
CA LEU A 21 7.68 -4.28 -4.67
C LEU A 21 8.06 -4.91 -3.33
N THR A 22 9.15 -4.44 -2.74
CA THR A 22 9.45 -4.74 -1.34
C THR A 22 8.49 -4.00 -0.41
N ALA A 23 8.41 -4.40 0.86
CA ALA A 23 7.59 -3.70 1.86
C ALA A 23 7.94 -2.19 1.93
N VAL A 24 9.23 -1.86 1.80
CA VAL A 24 9.72 -0.47 1.81
C VAL A 24 9.24 0.29 0.59
N GLU A 25 9.33 -0.30 -0.59
CA GLU A 25 8.86 0.31 -1.84
C GLU A 25 7.35 0.49 -1.87
N LEU A 26 6.58 -0.51 -1.41
CA LEU A 26 5.13 -0.41 -1.27
C LEU A 26 4.77 0.72 -0.30
N LEU A 27 5.47 0.83 0.82
CA LEU A 27 5.26 1.88 1.81
C LEU A 27 5.55 3.28 1.24
N GLU A 28 6.66 3.44 0.50
CA GLU A 28 6.98 4.69 -0.20
C GLU A 28 5.91 5.05 -1.24
N LYS A 29 5.43 4.05 -2.00
CA LYS A 29 4.36 4.25 -2.99
C LYS A 29 3.06 4.67 -2.33
N LEU A 30 2.64 3.98 -1.27
CA LEU A 30 1.45 4.34 -0.50
C LEU A 30 1.58 5.73 0.13
N LYS A 31 2.77 6.10 0.63
CA LYS A 31 3.00 7.46 1.13
C LYS A 31 2.83 8.51 0.04
N ALA A 32 3.34 8.25 -1.17
CA ALA A 32 3.18 9.15 -2.30
C ALA A 32 1.71 9.29 -2.72
N VAL A 33 0.98 8.17 -2.76
CA VAL A 33 -0.47 8.12 -3.00
C VAL A 33 -1.19 8.94 -1.95
N LEU A 34 -1.05 8.61 -0.66
CA LEU A 34 -1.66 9.35 0.46
C LEU A 34 -1.31 10.85 0.51
N SER A 35 -0.17 11.25 -0.07
CA SER A 35 0.24 12.67 -0.16
C SER A 35 -0.43 13.40 -1.32
N GLN A 36 -0.93 12.69 -2.34
CA GLN A 36 -1.91 13.22 -3.27
C GLN A 36 -3.23 13.21 -2.50
N GLU A 37 -3.85 14.35 -2.22
CA GLU A 37 -5.04 14.39 -1.37
C GLU A 37 -6.14 13.44 -1.90
N HIS A 38 -6.39 12.35 -1.16
CA HIS A 38 -7.45 11.37 -1.46
C HIS A 38 -8.61 11.58 -0.49
N GLU A 39 -9.75 11.99 -1.03
CA GLU A 39 -10.97 12.25 -0.25
C GLU A 39 -11.65 10.97 0.27
N ASP A 40 -11.35 9.79 -0.30
CA ASP A 40 -12.03 8.52 0.00
C ASP A 40 -11.23 7.60 0.94
N LEU A 41 -10.34 8.16 1.77
CA LEU A 41 -9.58 7.34 2.71
C LEU A 41 -10.48 6.79 3.83
N PRO A 42 -10.29 5.52 4.24
CA PRO A 42 -11.03 4.95 5.37
C PRO A 42 -10.79 5.77 6.64
N ALA A 43 -11.82 5.95 7.46
CA ALA A 43 -11.70 6.68 8.74
C ALA A 43 -10.60 6.08 9.66
N ASP A 44 -10.39 4.77 9.57
CA ASP A 44 -9.32 4.08 10.29
C ASP A 44 -7.92 4.44 9.82
N VAL A 45 -7.75 4.95 8.60
CA VAL A 45 -6.47 5.44 8.09
C VAL A 45 -6.32 6.90 8.48
N VAL A 46 -7.37 7.71 8.27
CA VAL A 46 -7.36 9.16 8.58
C VAL A 46 -7.06 9.46 10.06
N LYS A 47 -7.36 8.52 10.98
CA LYS A 47 -7.04 8.67 12.41
C LYS A 47 -5.53 8.81 12.71
N PHE A 48 -4.67 8.39 11.80
CA PHE A 48 -3.21 8.44 12.00
C PHE A 48 -2.63 9.80 11.56
N PRO A 49 -1.83 10.46 12.41
CA PRO A 49 -1.32 11.81 12.14
C PRO A 49 -0.21 11.86 11.07
N SER A 50 0.40 10.71 10.75
CA SER A 50 1.54 10.63 9.83
C SER A 50 1.21 9.72 8.66
N VAL A 51 1.55 10.18 7.45
CA VAL A 51 1.41 9.42 6.20
C VAL A 51 2.11 8.06 6.26
N GLU A 52 3.26 7.97 6.94
CA GLU A 52 3.95 6.69 7.14
C GLU A 52 3.14 5.72 8.00
N ALA A 53 2.51 6.20 9.07
CA ALA A 53 1.68 5.36 9.94
C ALA A 53 0.42 4.90 9.21
N GLN A 54 -0.18 5.78 8.40
CA GLN A 54 -1.29 5.47 7.51
C GLN A 54 -0.92 4.36 6.52
N ALA A 55 0.21 4.53 5.81
CA ALA A 55 0.71 3.54 4.85
C ALA A 55 1.01 2.19 5.52
N LYS A 56 1.69 2.16 6.67
CA LYS A 56 1.93 0.91 7.41
C LYS A 56 0.64 0.21 7.80
N TYR A 57 -0.32 0.96 8.30
CA TYR A 57 -1.62 0.42 8.70
C TYR A 57 -2.39 -0.14 7.51
N LEU A 58 -2.34 0.54 6.36
CA LEU A 58 -2.89 0.03 5.10
C LEU A 58 -2.25 -1.29 4.72
N ILE A 59 -0.92 -1.41 4.71
CA ILE A 59 -0.23 -2.66 4.34
C ILE A 59 -0.62 -3.82 5.25
N ASP A 60 -0.76 -3.57 6.56
CA ASP A 60 -1.02 -4.60 7.57
C ASP A 60 -2.50 -5.02 7.64
N THR A 61 -3.42 -4.06 7.47
CA THR A 61 -4.87 -4.28 7.67
C THR A 61 -5.64 -4.40 6.36
N TYR A 62 -5.18 -3.77 5.28
CA TYR A 62 -5.83 -3.72 3.98
C TYR A 62 -4.98 -4.43 2.91
N CYS A 63 -5.64 -4.88 1.85
CA CYS A 63 -4.98 -5.42 0.65
C CYS A 63 -5.32 -4.60 -0.60
N GLU A 64 -6.14 -3.57 -0.44
CA GLU A 64 -6.55 -2.67 -1.50
C GLU A 64 -6.81 -1.27 -0.96
N LEU A 65 -6.66 -0.30 -1.86
CA LEU A 65 -6.94 1.10 -1.66
C LEU A 65 -7.60 1.65 -2.92
N ASP A 66 -8.74 2.31 -2.74
CA ASP A 66 -9.32 3.13 -3.79
C ASP A 66 -8.53 4.44 -3.86
N VAL A 67 -7.95 4.73 -5.03
CA VAL A 67 -7.11 5.92 -5.25
C VAL A 67 -7.83 6.94 -6.13
N GLY A 68 -9.17 6.86 -6.23
CA GLY A 68 -10.01 7.82 -6.93
C GLY A 68 -10.74 7.22 -8.14
N PRO A 69 -11.40 8.07 -8.95
CA PRO A 69 -12.43 7.64 -9.89
C PRO A 69 -11.88 6.68 -10.96
N GLY A 70 -12.24 5.40 -10.82
CA GLY A 70 -11.82 4.33 -11.72
C GLY A 70 -10.37 3.89 -11.56
N LYS A 71 -9.71 4.29 -10.47
CA LYS A 71 -8.35 3.88 -10.14
C LYS A 71 -8.31 3.15 -8.81
N PHE A 72 -7.70 1.98 -8.82
CA PHE A 72 -7.48 1.16 -7.65
C PHE A 72 -5.99 0.83 -7.53
N LEU A 73 -5.57 0.58 -6.29
CA LEU A 73 -4.28 0.04 -5.96
C LEU A 73 -4.49 -1.17 -5.04
N GLN A 74 -4.08 -2.35 -5.48
CA GLN A 74 -4.14 -3.58 -4.67
C GLN A 74 -2.74 -4.09 -4.44
N TRP A 75 -2.50 -4.75 -3.29
CA TRP A 75 -1.23 -5.37 -2.99
C TRP A 75 -1.41 -6.70 -2.25
N TYR A 76 -0.56 -7.67 -2.55
CA TYR A 76 -0.60 -9.00 -1.96
C TYR A 76 0.80 -9.41 -1.51
N ALA A 77 0.94 -9.78 -0.24
CA ALA A 77 2.19 -10.35 0.26
C ALA A 77 2.38 -11.76 -0.34
N VAL A 78 3.48 -11.95 -1.07
CA VAL A 78 3.86 -13.24 -1.63
C VAL A 78 5.04 -13.81 -0.84
N ARG A 79 4.82 -14.99 -0.25
CA ARG A 79 5.92 -15.81 0.25
C ARG A 79 6.40 -16.69 -0.88
N LEU A 80 7.61 -16.45 -1.35
CA LEU A 80 8.30 -17.34 -2.26
C LEU A 80 8.67 -18.63 -1.50
N GLU A 81 7.71 -19.53 -1.36
CA GLU A 81 8.03 -20.92 -0.99
C GLU A 81 8.77 -21.56 -2.16
N LYS A 82 9.94 -22.12 -1.85
CA LYS A 82 10.91 -22.66 -2.80
C LYS A 82 10.68 -24.15 -3.04
#